data_AF-A0A356ILC8-F1
#
_entry.id   AF-A0A356ILC8-F1
#
_cell.length_a   1.000
_cell.length_b   1.000
_cell.length_c   1.000
_cell.angle_alpha   90.00
_cell.angle_beta   90.00
_cell.angle_gamma   90.00
#
_symmetry.space_group_name_H-M   'P 1'
#
loop_
_entity.id
_entity.type
_entity.pdbx_description
1 polymer ?
#
loop_
_entity_poly.entity_id
_entity_poly.type
_entity_poly.pdbx_seq_one_letter_code
_entity_poly.pdbx_strand_id
1 'polypeptide(L)'
;MLTTLTRILCLVTAIGLAACEQANIVAPTDNAVATTKPASFQITFPDGKIPATLSMQLNSTDVTDLFTVTEAGASADGSLLADYVYSGRNLFRVATGTQMKQVVFYYDTTGPAIHILAADRDTQTVTGYVSDPAGIAAVSLDGVALTLDANNRFTTSYNDQAFNRFEAIDNFNQTSTTTFARNDNTFNGLSAYLSQSGLDFLTPILEQTLSGADMAPILAALGPVTITIPDLGMSVDVEITDLYMENLDLGLNLQPSERLDVGLYAENMVVGLQLSNIDYVLDIFGLLRGLEVGAVVNTTDDGGGNNYLDVVTLLAMSVNNGDIDLDTNNTDLNVSGLDIQLDATGIALFDNIASIIVDALLDVMLSLFNDLITTLVDYLIMPLVSEFLSELSIGVSLENIDGNGANIDFTATPDYLNTTATGLSVRLATNASAPTPPATVPTALGSLYVDGIAPIMPATTPDGSTFDFGVALSANVLNQILVAAHDSGLTTM
;
A
#
# COMPACT_ATOMS: atom_id res chain seq x y z
N MET A 1 -61.16 -32.49 54.10
CA MET A 1 -61.45 -32.51 52.65
C MET A 1 -61.52 -31.11 52.00
N LEU A 2 -61.44 -30.00 52.75
CA LEU A 2 -61.55 -28.63 52.20
C LEU A 2 -60.21 -28.00 51.72
N THR A 3 -59.07 -28.70 51.83
CA THR A 3 -57.73 -28.11 51.60
C THR A 3 -57.10 -28.51 50.27
N THR A 4 -57.41 -29.72 49.76
CA THR A 4 -56.89 -30.20 48.48
C THR A 4 -57.65 -29.62 47.29
N LEU A 5 -58.99 -29.48 47.41
CA LEU A 5 -59.84 -28.90 46.37
C LEU A 5 -59.51 -27.42 46.11
N THR A 6 -59.26 -26.64 47.17
CA THR A 6 -58.87 -25.22 47.07
C THR A 6 -57.48 -25.03 46.45
N ARG A 7 -56.54 -25.95 46.73
CA ARG A 7 -55.21 -25.94 46.12
C ARG A 7 -55.24 -26.32 44.64
N ILE A 8 -56.06 -27.29 44.25
CA ILE A 8 -56.28 -27.66 42.85
C ILE A 8 -56.99 -26.52 42.11
N LEU A 9 -57.98 -25.88 42.73
CA LEU A 9 -58.69 -24.75 42.14
C LEU A 9 -57.75 -23.55 41.92
N CYS A 10 -56.91 -23.20 42.90
CA CYS A 10 -55.89 -22.15 42.75
C CYS A 10 -54.82 -22.49 41.70
N LEU A 11 -54.44 -23.78 41.56
CA LEU A 11 -53.48 -24.20 40.55
C LEU A 11 -54.11 -24.15 39.15
N VAL A 12 -55.38 -24.53 39.01
CA VAL A 12 -56.12 -24.45 37.74
C VAL A 12 -56.46 -23.01 37.35
N THR A 13 -56.76 -22.10 38.31
CA THR A 13 -56.88 -20.67 38.00
C THR A 13 -55.53 -20.02 37.72
N ALA A 14 -54.44 -20.41 38.39
CA ALA A 14 -53.10 -19.90 38.07
C ALA A 14 -52.59 -20.38 36.69
N ILE A 15 -52.88 -21.63 36.31
CA ILE A 15 -52.56 -22.17 34.97
C ILE A 15 -53.51 -21.60 33.91
N GLY A 16 -54.79 -21.37 34.25
CA GLY A 16 -55.78 -20.74 33.36
C GLY A 16 -55.55 -19.24 33.12
N LEU A 17 -54.99 -18.52 34.10
CA LEU A 17 -54.62 -17.10 33.96
C LEU A 17 -53.29 -16.92 33.19
N ALA A 18 -52.35 -17.89 33.28
CA ALA A 18 -51.10 -17.83 32.54
C ALA A 18 -51.23 -18.17 31.03
N ALA A 19 -52.36 -18.74 30.62
CA ALA A 19 -52.58 -19.23 29.25
C ALA A 19 -53.35 -18.24 28.33
N CYS A 20 -53.75 -17.06 28.81
CA CYS A 20 -54.68 -16.17 28.08
C CYS A 20 -54.02 -14.92 27.45
N GLU A 21 -52.88 -14.43 27.97
CA GLU A 21 -52.33 -13.10 27.62
C GLU A 21 -51.37 -13.08 26.40
N GLN A 22 -51.70 -13.75 25.29
CA GLN A 22 -50.79 -13.81 24.15
C GLN A 22 -51.05 -12.68 23.16
N ALA A 23 -50.27 -11.59 23.23
CA ALA A 23 -50.26 -10.56 22.19
C ALA A 23 -49.86 -11.17 20.84
N ASN A 24 -50.59 -10.84 19.77
CA ASN A 24 -50.33 -11.36 18.43
C ASN A 24 -49.96 -10.22 17.47
N ILE A 25 -48.87 -10.40 16.74
CA ILE A 25 -48.44 -9.48 15.69
C ILE A 25 -49.30 -9.74 14.46
N VAL A 26 -50.00 -8.71 13.99
CA VAL A 26 -50.86 -8.73 12.79
C VAL A 26 -50.13 -8.18 11.59
N ALA A 27 -49.39 -7.07 11.79
CA ALA A 27 -48.56 -6.45 10.77
C ALA A 27 -47.21 -6.04 11.36
N PRO A 28 -46.09 -6.24 10.64
CA PRO A 28 -45.99 -6.94 9.35
C PRO A 28 -46.29 -8.45 9.46
N THR A 29 -46.70 -9.06 8.35
CA THR A 29 -46.93 -10.51 8.28
C THR A 29 -45.61 -11.26 8.33
N ASP A 30 -45.59 -12.40 9.03
CA ASP A 30 -44.40 -13.24 9.14
C ASP A 30 -43.95 -13.77 7.78
N ASN A 31 -42.65 -13.68 7.53
CA ASN A 31 -41.95 -13.96 6.27
C ASN A 31 -42.45 -13.16 5.06
N ALA A 32 -43.12 -12.02 5.26
CA ALA A 32 -43.47 -11.13 4.16
C ALA A 32 -42.22 -10.54 3.51
N VAL A 33 -42.22 -10.43 2.18
CA VAL A 33 -41.15 -9.82 1.39
C VAL A 33 -41.77 -8.72 0.53
N ALA A 34 -41.20 -7.52 0.58
CA ALA A 34 -41.70 -6.37 -0.17
C ALA A 34 -40.58 -5.37 -0.50
N THR A 35 -40.74 -4.67 -1.62
CA THR A 35 -39.84 -3.57 -2.04
C THR A 35 -40.14 -2.23 -1.37
N THR A 36 -41.11 -2.20 -0.46
CA THR A 36 -41.48 -1.02 0.32
C THR A 36 -41.50 -1.38 1.80
N LYS A 37 -41.07 -0.46 2.65
CA LYS A 37 -41.19 -0.62 4.11
C LYS A 37 -42.65 -0.84 4.52
N PRO A 38 -42.93 -1.60 5.61
CA PRO A 38 -44.29 -1.82 6.08
C PRO A 38 -45.03 -0.50 6.31
N ALA A 39 -46.25 -0.38 5.79
CA ALA A 39 -47.07 0.82 5.97
C ALA A 39 -47.58 1.00 7.41
N SER A 40 -47.64 -0.09 8.19
CA SER A 40 -48.09 -0.06 9.59
C SER A 40 -47.53 -1.23 10.37
N PHE A 41 -47.42 -1.06 11.68
CA PHE A 41 -47.16 -2.12 12.64
C PHE A 41 -48.38 -2.27 13.56
N GLN A 42 -48.88 -3.49 13.70
CA GLN A 42 -50.13 -3.77 14.41
C GLN A 42 -50.00 -5.01 15.28
N ILE A 43 -50.48 -4.87 16.51
CA ILE A 43 -50.51 -5.93 17.52
C ILE A 43 -51.93 -5.99 18.09
N THR A 44 -52.43 -7.19 18.31
CA THR A 44 -53.74 -7.43 18.95
C THR A 44 -53.54 -8.04 20.33
N PHE A 45 -54.37 -7.60 21.28
CA PHE A 45 -54.43 -8.15 22.64
C PHE A 45 -55.73 -8.95 22.78
N PRO A 46 -55.67 -10.31 22.80
CA PRO A 46 -56.86 -11.15 22.76
C PRO A 46 -57.84 -10.94 23.94
N ASP A 47 -57.31 -10.55 25.09
CA ASP A 47 -58.07 -10.41 26.34
C ASP A 47 -58.68 -9.02 26.55
N GLY A 48 -58.51 -8.09 25.59
CA GLY A 48 -59.03 -6.73 25.71
C GLY A 48 -58.40 -5.96 26.88
N LYS A 49 -57.13 -6.24 27.20
CA LYS A 49 -56.36 -5.58 28.26
C LYS A 49 -54.94 -5.29 27.79
N ILE A 50 -54.40 -4.15 28.22
CA ILE A 50 -53.01 -3.78 27.98
C ILE A 50 -52.10 -4.62 28.91
N PRO A 51 -51.14 -5.40 28.37
CA PRO A 51 -50.20 -6.14 29.18
C PRO A 51 -49.30 -5.20 30.00
N ALA A 52 -49.17 -5.45 31.31
CA ALA A 52 -48.44 -4.56 32.23
C ALA A 52 -46.92 -4.45 31.95
N THR A 53 -46.37 -5.40 31.18
CA THR A 53 -44.95 -5.51 30.83
C THR A 53 -44.76 -5.56 29.31
N LEU A 54 -45.65 -4.89 28.58
CA LEU A 54 -45.54 -4.78 27.12
C LEU A 54 -44.22 -4.11 26.74
N SER A 55 -43.44 -4.79 25.90
CA SER A 55 -42.27 -4.22 25.24
C SER A 55 -42.25 -4.64 23.77
N MET A 56 -41.90 -3.71 22.90
CA MET A 56 -41.86 -3.88 21.46
C MET A 56 -40.46 -3.52 20.96
N GLN A 57 -39.86 -4.42 20.19
CA GLN A 57 -38.53 -4.22 19.63
C GLN A 57 -38.53 -4.43 18.12
N LEU A 58 -37.87 -3.53 17.40
CA LEU A 58 -37.60 -3.65 15.97
C LEU A 58 -36.09 -3.63 15.76
N ASN A 59 -35.54 -4.71 15.20
CA ASN A 59 -34.09 -4.87 14.98
C ASN A 59 -33.26 -4.54 16.24
N SER A 60 -33.68 -5.10 17.39
CA SER A 60 -33.07 -4.92 18.72
C SER A 60 -33.20 -3.52 19.33
N THR A 61 -33.87 -2.58 18.65
CA THR A 61 -34.18 -1.26 19.20
C THR A 61 -35.54 -1.29 19.87
N ASP A 62 -35.65 -0.78 21.10
CA ASP A 62 -36.94 -0.58 21.76
C ASP A 62 -37.71 0.52 21.04
N VAL A 63 -38.90 0.18 20.56
CA VAL A 63 -39.80 1.06 19.83
C VAL A 63 -41.14 1.22 20.54
N THR A 64 -41.23 0.80 21.80
CA THR A 64 -42.50 0.73 22.55
C THR A 64 -43.22 2.08 22.59
N ASP A 65 -42.47 3.17 22.81
CA ASP A 65 -43.01 4.54 22.92
C ASP A 65 -43.51 5.11 21.59
N LEU A 66 -43.26 4.44 20.46
CA LEU A 66 -43.71 4.85 19.14
C LEU A 66 -45.09 4.29 18.77
N PHE A 67 -45.65 3.42 19.61
CA PHE A 67 -46.97 2.82 19.40
C PHE A 67 -48.05 3.53 20.18
N THR A 68 -49.21 3.73 19.54
CA THR A 68 -50.45 4.03 20.26
C THR A 68 -51.01 2.72 20.82
N VAL A 69 -51.08 2.62 22.14
CA VAL A 69 -51.51 1.41 22.86
C VAL A 69 -52.93 1.58 23.41
N THR A 70 -53.79 0.59 23.17
CA THR A 70 -55.18 0.53 23.65
C THR A 70 -55.47 -0.86 24.22
N GLU A 71 -56.60 -1.01 24.90
CA GLU A 71 -57.06 -2.32 25.40
C GLU A 71 -57.21 -3.38 24.29
N ALA A 72 -57.49 -2.97 23.05
CA ALA A 72 -57.64 -3.87 21.91
C ALA A 72 -56.30 -4.30 21.28
N GLY A 73 -55.24 -3.51 21.47
CA GLY A 73 -53.98 -3.71 20.75
C GLY A 73 -53.10 -2.46 20.71
N ALA A 74 -51.97 -2.58 20.02
CA ALA A 74 -51.03 -1.49 19.77
C ALA A 74 -50.84 -1.27 18.27
N SER A 75 -50.78 0.00 17.84
CA SER A 75 -50.55 0.36 16.44
C SER A 75 -49.59 1.52 16.28
N ALA A 76 -48.74 1.46 15.25
CA ALA A 76 -47.89 2.56 14.81
C ALA A 76 -47.95 2.70 13.27
N ASP A 77 -47.87 3.95 12.80
CA ASP A 77 -47.64 4.23 11.38
C ASP A 77 -46.23 3.78 10.99
N GLY A 78 -46.11 3.15 9.83
CA GLY A 78 -44.82 2.71 9.30
C GLY A 78 -43.80 3.85 9.16
N SER A 79 -44.25 5.08 8.91
CA SER A 79 -43.36 6.24 8.79
C SER A 79 -42.62 6.56 10.09
N LEU A 80 -43.23 6.29 11.26
CA LEU A 80 -42.60 6.51 12.57
C LEU A 80 -41.50 5.48 12.86
N LEU A 81 -41.59 4.32 12.22
CA LEU A 81 -40.68 3.20 12.42
C LEU A 81 -39.69 3.03 11.27
N ALA A 82 -39.76 3.88 10.24
CA ALA A 82 -39.03 3.71 9.00
C ALA A 82 -37.51 3.68 9.19
N ASP A 83 -36.96 4.47 10.10
CA ASP A 83 -35.52 4.55 10.37
C ASP A 83 -34.96 3.28 11.04
N TYR A 84 -35.83 2.44 11.60
CA TYR A 84 -35.47 1.17 12.22
C TYR A 84 -35.65 -0.03 11.27
N VAL A 85 -36.07 0.21 10.02
CA VAL A 85 -36.23 -0.83 8.98
C VAL A 85 -35.09 -0.72 7.98
N TYR A 86 -34.30 -1.78 7.86
CA TYR A 86 -33.12 -1.88 7.00
C TYR A 86 -33.40 -2.76 5.78
N SER A 87 -32.65 -2.57 4.69
CA SER A 87 -32.72 -3.49 3.54
C SER A 87 -32.36 -4.91 3.99
N GLY A 88 -33.07 -5.90 3.47
CA GLY A 88 -32.96 -7.30 3.85
C GLY A 88 -33.84 -7.69 5.03
N ARG A 89 -33.32 -8.58 5.89
CA ARG A 89 -34.07 -9.22 6.97
C ARG A 89 -34.30 -8.28 8.15
N ASN A 90 -35.55 -8.11 8.54
CA ASN A 90 -35.98 -7.35 9.71
C ASN A 90 -36.69 -8.25 10.72
N LEU A 91 -36.55 -7.96 12.01
CA LEU A 91 -37.15 -8.73 13.10
C LEU A 91 -37.98 -7.81 14.00
N PHE A 92 -39.27 -8.08 14.10
CA PHE A 92 -40.16 -7.39 15.04
C PHE A 92 -40.57 -8.34 16.16
N ARG A 93 -40.35 -7.93 17.41
CA ARG A 93 -40.61 -8.70 18.63
C ARG A 93 -41.58 -7.96 19.53
N VAL A 94 -42.47 -8.73 20.15
CA VAL A 94 -43.40 -8.26 21.17
C VAL A 94 -43.27 -9.18 22.38
N ALA A 95 -42.95 -8.60 23.53
CA ALA A 95 -42.86 -9.29 24.80
C ALA A 95 -44.01 -8.85 25.72
N THR A 96 -44.64 -9.82 26.37
CA THR A 96 -45.68 -9.62 27.40
C THR A 96 -45.41 -10.57 28.56
N GLY A 97 -44.84 -10.03 29.65
CA GLY A 97 -44.45 -10.81 30.81
C GLY A 97 -43.36 -11.83 30.47
N THR A 98 -43.71 -13.12 30.57
CA THR A 98 -42.82 -14.24 30.21
C THR A 98 -43.01 -14.73 28.77
N GLN A 99 -43.97 -14.17 28.03
CA GLN A 99 -44.26 -14.56 26.65
C GLN A 99 -43.58 -13.63 25.66
N MET A 100 -43.12 -14.19 24.54
CA MET A 100 -42.53 -13.45 23.43
C MET A 100 -43.10 -13.98 22.11
N LYS A 101 -43.52 -13.05 21.25
CA LYS A 101 -43.82 -13.30 19.85
C LYS A 101 -42.84 -12.53 18.98
N GLN A 102 -42.54 -13.09 17.82
CA GLN A 102 -41.70 -12.44 16.85
C GLN A 102 -42.19 -12.76 15.45
N VAL A 103 -42.02 -11.81 14.53
CA VAL A 103 -42.16 -12.01 13.10
C VAL A 103 -40.89 -11.54 12.41
N VAL A 104 -40.51 -12.25 11.36
CA VAL A 104 -39.47 -11.84 10.42
C VAL A 104 -40.15 -11.27 9.20
N PHE A 105 -39.64 -10.20 8.63
CA PHE A 105 -40.08 -9.68 7.34
C PHE A 105 -38.89 -9.10 6.59
N TYR A 106 -39.03 -8.95 5.28
CA TYR A 106 -37.95 -8.57 4.39
C TYR A 106 -38.33 -7.31 3.63
N TYR A 107 -37.53 -6.26 3.80
CA TYR A 107 -37.59 -5.06 2.98
C TYR A 107 -36.53 -5.20 1.90
N ASP A 108 -36.92 -5.60 0.70
CA ASP A 108 -35.99 -6.05 -0.31
C ASP A 108 -35.70 -4.97 -1.36
N THR A 109 -34.46 -4.51 -1.38
CA THR A 109 -33.97 -3.50 -2.35
C THR A 109 -32.67 -3.92 -3.02
N THR A 110 -32.29 -5.18 -2.89
CA THR A 110 -31.00 -5.71 -3.35
C THR A 110 -31.24 -6.97 -4.17
N GLY A 111 -30.49 -7.17 -5.24
CA GLY A 111 -30.62 -8.40 -6.03
C GLY A 111 -30.03 -9.64 -5.33
N PRO A 112 -30.23 -10.84 -5.90
CA PRO A 112 -29.83 -12.11 -5.30
C PRO A 112 -28.33 -12.22 -5.02
N ALA A 113 -27.94 -12.86 -3.92
CA ALA A 113 -26.53 -13.13 -3.63
C ALA A 113 -26.07 -14.46 -4.23
N ILE A 114 -24.93 -14.45 -4.94
CA ILE A 114 -24.26 -15.64 -5.48
C ILE A 114 -23.24 -16.15 -4.46
N HIS A 115 -23.26 -17.45 -4.18
CA HIS A 115 -22.31 -18.12 -3.29
C HIS A 115 -21.63 -19.26 -4.04
N ILE A 116 -20.30 -19.19 -4.17
CA ILE A 116 -19.49 -20.24 -4.79
C ILE A 116 -19.07 -21.24 -3.72
N LEU A 117 -19.22 -22.53 -4.01
CA LEU A 117 -18.82 -23.62 -3.12
C LEU A 117 -17.49 -24.23 -3.56
N ALA A 118 -17.33 -24.45 -4.86
CA ALA A 118 -16.11 -24.98 -5.45
C ALA A 118 -16.08 -24.71 -6.96
N ALA A 119 -14.88 -24.55 -7.49
CA ALA A 119 -14.58 -24.63 -8.91
C ALA A 119 -13.62 -25.79 -9.17
N ASP A 120 -13.60 -26.26 -10.41
CA ASP A 120 -12.64 -27.22 -10.92
C ASP A 120 -12.12 -26.66 -12.25
N ARG A 121 -10.81 -26.40 -12.32
CA ARG A 121 -10.15 -25.83 -13.49
C ARG A 121 -9.91 -26.86 -14.59
N ASP A 122 -9.73 -28.14 -14.24
CA ASP A 122 -9.49 -29.21 -15.22
C ASP A 122 -10.76 -29.52 -16.00
N THR A 123 -11.90 -29.58 -15.29
CA THR A 123 -13.21 -29.80 -15.91
C THR A 123 -13.92 -28.50 -16.31
N GLN A 124 -13.35 -27.34 -15.94
CA GLN A 124 -13.93 -26.01 -16.13
C GLN A 124 -15.37 -25.93 -15.60
N THR A 125 -15.60 -26.49 -14.42
CA THR A 125 -16.91 -26.48 -13.76
C THR A 125 -16.90 -25.61 -12.51
N VAL A 126 -18.04 -24.97 -12.24
CA VAL A 126 -18.26 -24.21 -11.01
C VAL A 126 -19.58 -24.64 -10.38
N THR A 127 -19.56 -24.77 -9.06
CA THR A 127 -20.69 -25.15 -8.23
C THR A 127 -20.97 -24.10 -7.18
N GLY A 128 -22.25 -23.86 -6.93
CA GLY A 128 -22.68 -22.81 -6.03
C GLY A 128 -24.18 -22.82 -5.76
N TYR A 129 -24.65 -21.79 -5.09
CA TYR A 129 -26.06 -21.54 -4.88
C TYR A 129 -26.38 -20.05 -4.88
N VAL A 130 -27.65 -19.73 -5.10
CA VAL A 130 -28.16 -18.37 -5.13
C VAL A 130 -29.19 -18.18 -4.03
N SER A 131 -29.08 -17.09 -3.27
CA SER A 131 -29.96 -16.81 -2.14
C SER A 131 -30.58 -15.44 -2.27
N ASP A 132 -31.91 -15.39 -2.18
CA ASP A 132 -32.67 -14.14 -2.16
C ASP A 132 -34.02 -14.38 -1.47
N PRO A 133 -34.49 -13.47 -0.59
CA PRO A 133 -35.78 -13.63 0.07
C PRO A 133 -36.97 -13.45 -0.89
N ALA A 134 -36.87 -12.62 -1.94
CA ALA A 134 -37.90 -12.49 -2.97
C ALA A 134 -37.93 -13.67 -3.96
N GLY A 135 -36.91 -14.51 -3.94
CA GLY A 135 -36.74 -15.65 -4.83
C GLY A 135 -36.09 -15.24 -6.16
N ILE A 136 -35.63 -16.23 -6.91
CA ILE A 136 -34.73 -16.01 -8.04
C ILE A 136 -35.51 -16.08 -9.36
N ALA A 137 -35.45 -15.02 -10.16
CA ALA A 137 -36.06 -14.98 -11.49
C ALA A 137 -35.09 -15.48 -12.57
N ALA A 138 -33.84 -15.02 -12.53
CA ALA A 138 -32.83 -15.41 -13.51
C ALA A 138 -31.41 -15.33 -12.92
N VAL A 139 -30.51 -16.15 -13.44
CA VAL A 139 -29.08 -16.09 -13.16
C VAL A 139 -28.33 -16.39 -14.45
N SER A 140 -27.24 -15.67 -14.70
CA SER A 140 -26.32 -15.96 -15.79
C SER A 140 -24.87 -15.88 -15.34
N LEU A 141 -24.01 -16.67 -15.98
CA LEU A 141 -22.56 -16.58 -15.89
C LEU A 141 -22.02 -16.17 -17.26
N ASP A 142 -21.30 -15.05 -17.33
CA ASP A 142 -20.70 -14.53 -18.55
C ASP A 142 -21.72 -14.38 -19.70
N GLY A 143 -22.93 -13.95 -19.36
CA GLY A 143 -24.06 -13.79 -20.28
C GLY A 143 -24.80 -15.09 -20.65
N VAL A 144 -24.35 -16.26 -20.16
CA VAL A 144 -25.00 -17.55 -20.39
C VAL A 144 -25.93 -17.87 -19.23
N ALA A 145 -27.21 -18.11 -19.52
CA ALA A 145 -28.21 -18.43 -18.50
C ALA A 145 -27.89 -19.74 -17.77
N LEU A 146 -28.01 -19.72 -16.44
CA LEU A 146 -27.84 -20.88 -15.57
C LEU A 146 -29.19 -21.52 -15.25
N THR A 147 -29.18 -22.85 -15.07
CA THR A 147 -30.34 -23.56 -14.52
C THR A 147 -30.09 -23.83 -13.04
N LEU A 148 -31.07 -23.46 -12.21
CA LEU A 148 -31.05 -23.73 -10.78
C LEU A 148 -31.87 -24.98 -10.45
N ASP A 149 -31.42 -25.75 -9.46
CA ASP A 149 -32.21 -26.85 -8.89
C ASP A 149 -33.27 -26.35 -7.89
N ALA A 150 -34.03 -27.28 -7.31
CA ALA A 150 -35.10 -26.96 -6.35
C ALA A 150 -34.61 -26.28 -5.05
N ASN A 151 -33.31 -26.29 -4.78
CA ASN A 151 -32.66 -25.64 -3.64
C ASN A 151 -31.83 -24.42 -4.06
N ASN A 152 -32.09 -23.87 -5.25
CA ASN A 152 -31.35 -22.76 -5.87
C ASN A 152 -29.84 -23.04 -6.06
N ARG A 153 -29.44 -24.32 -6.20
CA ARG A 153 -28.06 -24.71 -6.47
C ARG A 153 -27.81 -24.81 -7.96
N PHE A 154 -26.56 -24.64 -8.36
CA PHE A 154 -26.11 -24.82 -9.73
C PHE A 154 -24.79 -25.59 -9.81
N THR A 155 -24.63 -26.27 -10.95
CA THR A 155 -23.35 -26.76 -11.46
C THR A 155 -23.33 -26.41 -12.94
N THR A 156 -22.35 -25.61 -13.37
CA THR A 156 -22.24 -25.18 -14.78
C THR A 156 -20.79 -25.19 -15.23
N SER A 157 -20.58 -25.20 -16.53
CA SER A 157 -19.27 -24.88 -17.11
C SER A 157 -19.03 -23.37 -17.09
N TYR A 158 -17.77 -22.98 -16.98
CA TYR A 158 -17.30 -21.60 -17.12
C TYR A 158 -16.13 -21.53 -18.10
N ASN A 159 -15.86 -20.36 -18.68
CA ASN A 159 -14.65 -20.18 -19.48
C ASN A 159 -13.50 -19.74 -18.56
N ASP A 160 -12.33 -20.35 -18.71
CA ASP A 160 -11.12 -19.89 -18.03
C ASP A 160 -10.65 -18.56 -18.65
N GLN A 161 -10.98 -17.46 -17.98
CA GLN A 161 -10.70 -16.10 -18.41
C GLN A 161 -10.36 -15.23 -17.19
N ALA A 162 -9.84 -14.03 -17.42
CA ALA A 162 -9.41 -13.14 -16.35
C ALA A 162 -10.55 -12.77 -15.37
N PHE A 163 -11.78 -12.67 -15.85
CA PHE A 163 -12.95 -12.31 -15.05
C PHE A 163 -14.17 -13.15 -15.42
N ASN A 164 -14.77 -13.80 -14.42
CA ASN A 164 -16.05 -14.47 -14.54
C ASN A 164 -17.12 -13.68 -13.81
N ARG A 165 -18.16 -13.24 -14.53
CA ARG A 165 -19.20 -12.36 -14.02
C ARG A 165 -20.53 -13.10 -13.92
N PHE A 166 -21.05 -13.16 -12.70
CA PHE A 166 -22.43 -13.55 -12.45
C PHE A 166 -23.34 -12.33 -12.45
N GLU A 167 -24.51 -12.51 -13.03
CA GLU A 167 -25.63 -11.58 -12.93
C GLU A 167 -26.84 -12.36 -12.42
N ALA A 168 -27.53 -11.81 -11.42
CA ALA A 168 -28.74 -12.41 -10.89
C ALA A 168 -29.85 -11.38 -10.77
N ILE A 169 -31.08 -11.85 -11.00
CA ILE A 169 -32.30 -11.04 -10.98
C ILE A 169 -33.30 -11.75 -10.07
N ASP A 170 -33.87 -11.04 -9.11
CA ASP A 170 -34.94 -11.54 -8.24
C ASP A 170 -36.34 -11.43 -8.90
N ASN A 171 -37.37 -11.89 -8.21
CA ASN A 171 -38.76 -11.76 -8.67
C ASN A 171 -39.33 -10.33 -8.62
N PHE A 172 -38.61 -9.38 -8.03
CA PHE A 172 -38.94 -7.95 -8.03
C PHE A 172 -38.15 -7.15 -9.08
N ASN A 173 -37.33 -7.81 -9.90
CA ASN A 173 -36.39 -7.22 -10.85
C ASN A 173 -35.23 -6.42 -10.23
N GLN A 174 -34.90 -6.67 -8.97
CA GLN A 174 -33.63 -6.23 -8.40
C GLN A 174 -32.49 -7.06 -8.98
N THR A 175 -31.42 -6.38 -9.35
CA THR A 175 -30.27 -6.99 -10.00
C THR A 175 -29.04 -6.92 -9.11
N SER A 176 -28.24 -7.99 -9.13
CA SER A 176 -26.91 -8.01 -8.54
C SER A 176 -25.89 -8.45 -9.58
N THR A 177 -24.64 -8.04 -9.38
CA THR A 177 -23.52 -8.50 -10.18
C THR A 177 -22.39 -8.89 -9.24
N THR A 178 -21.82 -10.07 -9.49
CA THR A 178 -20.68 -10.57 -8.72
C THR A 178 -19.62 -11.03 -9.71
N THR A 179 -18.46 -10.38 -9.67
CA THR A 179 -17.34 -10.71 -10.55
C THR A 179 -16.26 -11.42 -9.74
N PHE A 180 -15.76 -12.53 -10.26
CA PHE A 180 -14.60 -13.24 -9.73
C PHE A 180 -13.44 -13.03 -10.69
N ALA A 181 -12.31 -12.56 -10.18
CA ALA A 181 -11.08 -12.41 -10.91
C ALA A 181 -10.17 -13.61 -10.68
N ARG A 182 -9.53 -14.07 -11.76
CA ARG A 182 -8.63 -15.22 -11.70
C ARG A 182 -7.42 -14.91 -10.81
N ASN A 183 -6.94 -15.91 -10.06
CA ASN A 183 -5.89 -15.72 -9.04
C ASN A 183 -4.54 -15.22 -9.60
N ASP A 184 -4.25 -15.43 -10.88
CA ASP A 184 -3.06 -14.94 -11.58
C ASP A 184 -3.21 -13.50 -12.09
N ASN A 185 -4.37 -12.86 -11.92
CA ASN A 185 -4.52 -11.45 -12.20
C ASN A 185 -3.66 -10.62 -11.25
N THR A 186 -3.04 -9.60 -11.79
CA THR A 186 -2.36 -8.56 -11.02
C THR A 186 -3.29 -7.36 -10.89
N PHE A 187 -3.39 -6.81 -9.68
CA PHE A 187 -4.23 -5.65 -9.41
C PHE A 187 -3.39 -4.45 -9.01
N ASN A 188 -3.73 -3.28 -9.54
CA ASN A 188 -3.17 -2.01 -9.07
C ASN A 188 -3.87 -1.60 -7.78
N GLY A 189 -3.69 -2.44 -6.76
CA GLY A 189 -4.54 -2.51 -5.59
C GLY A 189 -3.89 -1.98 -4.32
N LEU A 190 -2.61 -1.63 -4.35
CA LEU A 190 -1.90 -1.00 -3.24
C LEU A 190 -1.31 0.33 -3.71
N SER A 191 -1.38 1.35 -2.88
CA SER A 191 -0.61 2.59 -3.09
C SER A 191 0.10 3.01 -1.81
N ALA A 192 1.35 3.42 -1.94
CA ALA A 192 2.15 4.00 -0.89
C ALA A 192 2.35 5.50 -1.13
N TYR A 193 2.36 6.25 -0.05
CA TYR A 193 2.70 7.66 -0.02
C TYR A 193 3.83 7.89 0.97
N LEU A 194 4.88 8.57 0.53
CA LEU A 194 5.98 9.04 1.35
C LEU A 194 6.01 10.57 1.26
N SER A 195 5.84 11.25 2.40
CA SER A 195 5.98 12.70 2.45
C SER A 195 7.45 13.13 2.39
N GLN A 196 7.70 14.44 2.22
CA GLN A 196 9.04 14.99 2.37
C GLN A 196 9.65 14.70 3.75
N SER A 197 8.89 14.88 4.84
CA SER A 197 9.39 14.59 6.19
C SER A 197 9.66 13.10 6.42
N GLY A 198 8.95 12.22 5.71
CA GLY A 198 9.23 10.79 5.68
C GLY A 198 10.54 10.46 4.94
N LEU A 199 10.87 11.21 3.89
CA LEU A 199 12.15 11.09 3.19
C LEU A 199 13.32 11.61 4.05
N ASP A 200 13.12 12.75 4.72
CA ASP A 200 14.10 13.37 5.62
C ASP A 200 14.48 12.44 6.80
N PHE A 201 13.60 11.52 7.20
CA PHE A 201 13.90 10.52 8.22
C PHE A 201 14.99 9.52 7.78
N LEU A 202 15.10 9.26 6.48
CA LEU A 202 16.02 8.28 5.91
C LEU A 202 17.41 8.88 5.68
N THR A 203 17.47 10.19 5.48
CA THR A 203 18.70 10.97 5.27
C THR A 203 19.85 10.59 6.21
N PRO A 204 19.70 10.55 7.56
CA PRO A 204 20.82 10.21 8.44
C PRO A 204 21.36 8.78 8.27
N ILE A 205 20.51 7.84 7.83
CA ILE A 205 20.91 6.45 7.58
C ILE A 205 21.76 6.40 6.30
N LEU A 206 21.35 7.17 5.28
CA LEU A 206 22.08 7.30 4.03
C LEU A 206 23.44 7.99 4.27
N GLU A 207 23.48 9.10 5.02
CA GLU A 207 24.73 9.77 5.41
C GLU A 207 25.73 8.86 6.11
N GLN A 208 25.24 8.02 7.06
CA GLN A 208 26.07 7.03 7.72
C GLN A 208 26.63 5.99 6.73
N THR A 209 25.82 5.58 5.75
CA THR A 209 26.22 4.61 4.73
C THR A 209 27.27 5.22 3.79
N LEU A 210 27.07 6.47 3.38
CA LEU A 210 28.00 7.25 2.55
C LEU A 210 29.34 7.48 3.25
N SER A 211 29.32 7.82 4.55
CA SER A 211 30.53 8.04 5.36
C SER A 211 31.40 6.78 5.51
N GLY A 212 30.81 5.58 5.36
CA GLY A 212 31.49 4.29 5.45
C GLY A 212 31.85 3.66 4.10
N ALA A 213 31.54 4.33 2.98
CA ALA A 213 31.72 3.75 1.65
C ALA A 213 33.20 3.66 1.23
N ASP A 214 33.52 2.61 0.47
CA ASP A 214 34.86 2.43 -0.10
C ASP A 214 35.06 3.36 -1.30
N MET A 215 35.99 4.31 -1.20
CA MET A 215 36.31 5.25 -2.27
C MET A 215 37.23 4.65 -3.35
N ALA A 216 37.86 3.51 -3.11
CA ALA A 216 38.83 2.93 -4.04
C ALA A 216 38.29 2.69 -5.46
N PRO A 217 37.04 2.20 -5.67
CA PRO A 217 36.46 2.06 -7.01
C PRO A 217 36.27 3.40 -7.74
N ILE A 218 35.95 4.46 -7.00
CA ILE A 218 35.71 5.82 -7.51
C ILE A 218 37.04 6.43 -7.95
N LEU A 219 38.07 6.32 -7.11
CA LEU A 219 39.42 6.78 -7.44
C LEU A 219 40.01 6.03 -8.64
N ALA A 220 39.77 4.71 -8.72
CA ALA A 220 40.20 3.91 -9.86
C ALA A 220 39.48 4.27 -11.17
N ALA A 221 38.22 4.71 -11.11
CA ALA A 221 37.43 5.11 -12.29
C ALA A 221 37.92 6.44 -12.90
N LEU A 222 38.45 7.35 -12.06
CA LEU A 222 39.04 8.61 -12.53
C LEU A 222 40.33 8.39 -13.29
N GLY A 223 41.19 7.51 -12.78
CA GLY A 223 42.51 7.23 -13.35
C GLY A 223 43.45 8.45 -13.37
N PRO A 224 44.69 8.29 -13.86
CA PRO A 224 45.63 9.40 -13.96
C PRO A 224 45.29 10.33 -15.14
N VAL A 225 45.44 11.64 -14.92
CA VAL A 225 45.29 12.66 -15.96
C VAL A 225 46.64 13.29 -16.27
N THR A 226 47.05 13.25 -17.54
CA THR A 226 48.27 13.90 -18.00
C THR A 226 48.04 15.39 -18.22
N ILE A 227 48.69 16.21 -17.41
CA ILE A 227 48.80 17.66 -17.57
C ILE A 227 50.01 17.97 -18.44
N THR A 228 49.84 18.87 -19.41
CA THR A 228 50.97 19.46 -20.14
C THR A 228 51.07 20.94 -19.77
N ILE A 229 52.25 21.37 -19.36
CA ILE A 229 52.59 22.76 -19.00
C ILE A 229 53.48 23.30 -20.12
N PRO A 230 52.90 23.94 -21.16
CA PRO A 230 53.62 24.27 -22.39
C PRO A 230 54.77 25.25 -22.16
N ASP A 231 54.59 26.19 -21.23
CA ASP A 231 55.57 27.22 -20.88
C ASP A 231 56.86 26.63 -20.27
N LEU A 232 56.78 25.41 -19.74
CA LEU A 232 57.90 24.66 -19.18
C LEU A 232 58.31 23.46 -20.04
N GLY A 233 57.61 23.20 -21.16
CA GLY A 233 57.80 21.98 -21.96
C GLY A 233 57.66 20.71 -21.13
N MET A 234 56.79 20.73 -20.11
CA MET A 234 56.67 19.70 -19.09
C MET A 234 55.36 18.94 -19.23
N SER A 235 55.38 17.64 -18.95
CA SER A 235 54.17 16.84 -18.74
C SER A 235 54.21 16.14 -17.39
N VAL A 236 53.07 16.04 -16.70
CA VAL A 236 52.91 15.44 -15.38
C VAL A 236 51.62 14.65 -15.37
N ASP A 237 51.69 13.39 -14.95
CA ASP A 237 50.48 12.60 -14.66
C ASP A 237 50.03 12.90 -13.23
N VAL A 238 48.75 13.21 -13.05
CA VAL A 238 48.14 13.47 -11.75
C VAL A 238 47.12 12.38 -11.45
N GLU A 239 47.30 11.70 -10.34
CA GLU A 239 46.38 10.69 -9.84
C GLU A 239 45.85 11.14 -8.46
N ILE A 240 44.55 10.96 -8.24
CA ILE A 240 43.95 11.16 -6.92
C ILE A 240 44.13 9.85 -6.15
N THR A 241 44.93 9.90 -5.07
CA THR A 241 45.25 8.72 -4.27
C THR A 241 44.37 8.57 -3.05
N ASP A 242 43.86 9.68 -2.52
CA ASP A 242 43.08 9.71 -1.30
C ASP A 242 41.99 10.77 -1.40
N LEU A 243 40.81 10.45 -0.88
CA LEU A 243 39.71 11.40 -0.70
C LEU A 243 39.18 11.25 0.72
N TYR A 244 39.14 12.37 1.44
CA TYR A 244 38.58 12.44 2.78
C TYR A 244 37.62 13.63 2.87
N MET A 245 36.49 13.42 3.54
CA MET A 245 35.44 14.42 3.75
C MET A 245 34.96 14.32 5.20
N GLU A 246 34.74 15.46 5.85
CA GLU A 246 34.14 15.54 7.18
C GLU A 246 32.70 16.06 7.09
N ASN A 247 31.89 15.81 8.12
CA ASN A 247 30.54 16.37 8.25
C ASN A 247 29.68 16.23 6.98
N LEU A 248 29.64 15.01 6.43
CA LEU A 248 28.83 14.69 5.27
C LEU A 248 27.34 14.77 5.63
N ASP A 249 26.61 15.60 4.91
CA ASP A 249 25.18 15.86 5.02
C ASP A 249 24.53 15.62 3.65
N LEU A 250 23.36 14.96 3.63
CA LEU A 250 22.64 14.61 2.42
C LEU A 250 21.26 15.26 2.39
N GLY A 251 20.99 16.11 1.42
CA GLY A 251 19.65 16.61 1.16
C GLY A 251 18.91 15.70 0.17
N LEU A 252 17.69 15.27 0.49
CA LEU A 252 16.80 14.63 -0.48
C LEU A 252 15.51 15.43 -0.56
N ASN A 253 15.24 16.11 -1.67
CA ASN A 253 14.07 16.98 -1.84
C ASN A 253 13.21 16.53 -3.02
N LEU A 254 11.96 16.22 -2.76
CA LEU A 254 11.02 15.81 -3.81
C LEU A 254 10.63 17.02 -4.67
N GLN A 255 10.79 16.87 -5.98
CA GLN A 255 10.40 17.86 -6.96
C GLN A 255 9.19 17.37 -7.76
N PRO A 256 8.32 18.26 -8.25
CA PRO A 256 7.24 17.89 -9.15
C PRO A 256 7.75 17.18 -10.41
N SER A 257 6.86 16.41 -11.05
CA SER A 257 7.14 15.74 -12.34
C SER A 257 8.21 14.66 -12.25
N GLU A 258 8.10 13.81 -11.23
CA GLU A 258 8.86 12.58 -11.07
C GLU A 258 10.36 12.88 -10.95
N ARG A 259 10.70 13.86 -10.09
CA ARG A 259 12.07 14.32 -9.88
C ARG A 259 12.46 14.32 -8.40
N LEU A 260 13.71 13.97 -8.15
CA LEU A 260 14.32 13.97 -6.82
C LEU A 260 15.59 14.83 -6.89
N ASP A 261 15.59 15.91 -6.13
CA ASP A 261 16.74 16.78 -5.94
C ASP A 261 17.60 16.21 -4.80
N VAL A 262 18.82 15.82 -5.12
CA VAL A 262 19.77 15.25 -4.16
C VAL A 262 20.91 16.25 -3.97
N GLY A 263 21.02 16.77 -2.77
CA GLY A 263 22.13 17.61 -2.32
C GLY A 263 23.12 16.78 -1.51
N LEU A 264 24.41 17.00 -1.69
CA LEU A 264 25.47 16.49 -0.84
C LEU A 264 26.31 17.67 -0.37
N TYR A 265 26.39 17.81 0.95
CA TYR A 265 27.23 18.80 1.61
C TYR A 265 28.34 18.07 2.37
N ALA A 266 29.58 18.53 2.27
CA ALA A 266 30.68 18.01 3.05
C ALA A 266 31.66 19.11 3.44
N GLU A 267 32.18 19.08 4.65
CA GLU A 267 33.18 20.04 5.15
C GLU A 267 34.59 19.45 5.09
N ASN A 268 35.59 20.34 5.09
CA ASN A 268 37.01 19.99 5.24
C ASN A 268 37.47 18.88 4.28
N MET A 269 37.07 18.97 3.00
CA MET A 269 37.49 17.99 2.00
C MET A 269 39.02 18.05 1.81
N VAL A 270 39.67 16.91 1.95
CA VAL A 270 41.10 16.71 1.73
C VAL A 270 41.30 15.70 0.61
N VAL A 271 42.12 16.07 -0.37
CA VAL A 271 42.44 15.23 -1.52
C VAL A 271 43.94 15.00 -1.57
N GLY A 272 44.33 13.72 -1.51
CA GLY A 272 45.70 13.29 -1.76
C GLY A 272 45.95 13.16 -3.25
N LEU A 273 47.05 13.74 -3.72
CA LEU A 273 47.48 13.66 -5.10
C LEU A 273 48.85 13.02 -5.21
N GLN A 274 49.01 12.15 -6.21
CA GLN A 274 50.29 11.66 -6.65
C GLN A 274 50.59 12.20 -8.04
N LEU A 275 51.66 12.99 -8.13
CA LEU A 275 52.23 13.47 -9.38
C LEU A 275 53.27 12.45 -9.82
N SER A 276 53.15 11.89 -11.02
CA SER A 276 54.08 10.92 -11.58
C SER A 276 54.46 11.26 -13.03
N ASN A 277 55.43 10.53 -13.59
CA ASN A 277 55.90 10.70 -14.98
C ASN A 277 56.26 12.15 -15.36
N ILE A 278 56.80 12.92 -14.41
CA ILE A 278 57.25 14.29 -14.65
C ILE A 278 58.37 14.25 -15.70
N ASP A 279 58.06 14.73 -16.91
CA ASP A 279 58.99 14.85 -18.03
C ASP A 279 59.37 16.33 -18.15
N TYR A 280 60.56 16.73 -17.68
CA TYR A 280 61.01 18.11 -17.68
C TYR A 280 62.44 18.26 -18.24
N VAL A 281 62.63 19.19 -19.16
CA VAL A 281 63.93 19.48 -19.78
C VAL A 281 64.54 20.71 -19.11
N LEU A 282 65.46 20.49 -18.17
CA LEU A 282 66.29 21.56 -17.60
C LEU A 282 67.52 21.82 -18.48
N ASP A 283 67.63 23.03 -19.03
CA ASP A 283 68.72 23.46 -19.92
C ASP A 283 70.12 23.38 -19.27
N ILE A 284 70.19 23.23 -17.94
CA ILE A 284 71.44 23.26 -17.16
C ILE A 284 71.76 21.93 -16.41
N PHE A 285 70.78 21.02 -16.26
CA PHE A 285 70.93 19.78 -15.46
C PHE A 285 70.58 18.48 -16.20
N GLY A 286 70.09 18.55 -17.44
CA GLY A 286 69.63 17.38 -18.20
C GLY A 286 68.14 17.06 -17.98
N LEU A 287 67.68 15.99 -18.62
CA LEU A 287 66.29 15.54 -18.64
C LEU A 287 65.93 14.85 -17.31
N LEU A 288 64.94 15.40 -16.58
CA LEU A 288 64.30 14.73 -15.45
C LEU A 288 63.14 13.90 -16.01
N ARG A 289 63.13 12.59 -15.72
CA ARG A 289 62.05 11.67 -16.07
C ARG A 289 61.68 10.80 -14.87
N GLY A 290 60.39 10.55 -14.67
CA GLY A 290 59.89 9.56 -13.73
C GLY A 290 60.05 9.94 -12.25
N LEU A 291 59.98 11.24 -11.94
CA LEU A 291 59.87 11.71 -10.56
C LEU A 291 58.43 11.48 -10.07
N GLU A 292 58.31 10.96 -8.85
CA GLU A 292 57.04 10.86 -8.12
C GLU A 292 57.03 11.87 -6.96
N VAL A 293 55.97 12.66 -6.87
CA VAL A 293 55.79 13.68 -5.83
C VAL A 293 54.39 13.56 -5.25
N GLY A 294 54.28 13.40 -3.94
CA GLY A 294 53.01 13.52 -3.23
C GLY A 294 52.67 14.98 -2.99
N ALA A 295 51.42 15.36 -3.23
CA ALA A 295 50.88 16.65 -2.83
C ALA A 295 49.57 16.41 -2.08
N VAL A 296 49.29 17.28 -1.11
CA VAL A 296 47.97 17.31 -0.47
C VAL A 296 47.29 18.58 -0.95
N VAL A 297 46.09 18.40 -1.50
CA VAL A 297 45.17 19.49 -1.76
C VAL A 297 44.20 19.56 -0.61
N ASN A 298 44.30 20.66 0.13
CA ASN A 298 43.27 21.02 1.09
C ASN A 298 42.33 22.02 0.44
N THR A 299 41.05 21.87 0.73
CA THR A 299 40.13 22.97 0.52
C THR A 299 40.36 24.00 1.64
N THR A 300 40.99 25.15 1.38
CA THR A 300 41.20 26.21 2.40
C THR A 300 40.31 27.42 2.20
N ASP A 301 39.95 28.14 3.24
CA ASP A 301 39.04 29.27 3.13
C ASP A 301 39.85 30.58 3.06
N ASP A 302 39.70 31.34 1.98
CA ASP A 302 40.36 32.65 1.78
C ASP A 302 39.64 33.80 2.51
N GLY A 303 39.07 33.59 3.71
CA GLY A 303 38.27 34.65 4.37
C GLY A 303 37.70 34.48 5.78
N GLY A 304 37.76 33.31 6.43
CA GLY A 304 37.22 33.01 7.77
C GLY A 304 35.86 32.27 7.84
N GLY A 305 35.37 31.63 6.78
CA GLY A 305 34.23 30.72 6.76
C GLY A 305 34.59 29.22 6.76
N ASN A 306 33.62 28.34 7.03
CA ASN A 306 33.80 26.90 6.81
C ASN A 306 33.82 26.63 5.29
N ASN A 307 34.82 25.90 4.80
CA ASN A 307 34.82 25.41 3.44
C ASN A 307 33.95 24.17 3.32
N TYR A 308 33.05 24.21 2.34
CA TYR A 308 32.13 23.14 2.08
C TYR A 308 32.10 22.81 0.60
N LEU A 309 32.07 21.52 0.32
CA LEU A 309 31.60 20.98 -0.94
C LEU A 309 30.08 21.00 -0.89
N ASP A 310 29.44 21.65 -1.86
CA ASP A 310 28.00 21.56 -2.08
C ASP A 310 27.79 21.04 -3.50
N VAL A 311 27.17 19.86 -3.60
CA VAL A 311 26.85 19.17 -4.84
C VAL A 311 25.35 18.97 -4.90
N VAL A 312 24.71 19.54 -5.91
CA VAL A 312 23.28 19.37 -6.12
C VAL A 312 23.07 18.64 -7.45
N THR A 313 22.24 17.59 -7.45
CA THR A 313 21.83 16.85 -8.64
C THR A 313 20.32 16.68 -8.70
N LEU A 314 19.73 16.85 -9.88
CA LEU A 314 18.30 16.65 -10.09
C LEU A 314 18.04 15.36 -10.88
N LEU A 315 17.70 14.30 -10.16
CA LEU A 315 17.44 12.98 -10.71
C LEU A 315 16.02 12.88 -11.26
N ALA A 316 15.86 12.27 -12.44
CA ALA A 316 14.55 11.84 -12.91
C ALA A 316 14.23 10.45 -12.36
N MET A 317 13.04 10.27 -11.82
CA MET A 317 12.50 8.99 -11.39
C MET A 317 11.57 8.43 -12.46
N SER A 318 11.60 7.12 -12.66
CA SER A 318 10.62 6.44 -13.49
C SER A 318 10.36 5.03 -12.96
N VAL A 319 9.27 4.41 -13.40
CA VAL A 319 9.03 2.99 -13.13
C VAL A 319 9.53 2.18 -14.32
N ASN A 320 10.46 1.27 -14.07
CA ASN A 320 11.07 0.41 -15.08
C ASN A 320 11.04 -1.05 -14.61
N ASN A 321 10.40 -1.93 -15.37
CA ASN A 321 10.28 -3.38 -15.08
C ASN A 321 9.79 -3.74 -13.66
N GLY A 322 8.95 -2.88 -13.06
CA GLY A 322 8.43 -3.14 -11.73
C GLY A 322 9.34 -2.67 -10.60
N ASP A 323 10.34 -1.84 -10.89
CA ASP A 323 11.18 -1.13 -9.92
C ASP A 323 11.18 0.37 -10.20
N ILE A 324 11.62 1.17 -9.23
CA ILE A 324 11.83 2.62 -9.41
C ILE A 324 13.29 2.83 -9.84
N ASP A 325 13.46 3.46 -10.98
CA ASP A 325 14.74 3.75 -11.62
C ASP A 325 15.06 5.24 -11.51
N LEU A 326 16.35 5.56 -11.40
CA LEU A 326 16.87 6.93 -11.32
C LEU A 326 17.77 7.22 -12.52
N ASP A 327 17.57 8.39 -13.14
CA ASP A 327 18.33 8.82 -14.31
C ASP A 327 19.01 10.18 -14.07
N THR A 328 20.33 10.22 -14.31
CA THR A 328 21.22 11.39 -14.20
C THR A 328 21.46 12.10 -15.53
N ASN A 329 20.98 11.58 -16.67
CA ASN A 329 21.33 12.05 -18.02
C ASN A 329 20.95 13.53 -18.32
N ASN A 330 20.24 14.23 -17.42
CA ASN A 330 19.90 15.65 -17.52
C ASN A 330 20.05 16.41 -16.20
N THR A 331 20.98 15.96 -15.34
CA THR A 331 21.31 16.62 -14.08
C THR A 331 22.12 17.89 -14.32
N ASP A 332 21.75 18.99 -13.66
CA ASP A 332 22.60 20.16 -13.48
C ASP A 332 23.49 19.93 -12.24
N LEU A 333 24.79 19.79 -12.44
CA LEU A 333 25.78 19.72 -11.37
C LEU A 333 26.23 21.14 -11.02
N ASN A 334 25.98 21.58 -9.80
CA ASN A 334 26.56 22.81 -9.27
C ASN A 334 27.59 22.45 -8.20
N VAL A 335 28.81 22.96 -8.36
CA VAL A 335 29.90 22.82 -7.40
C VAL A 335 30.34 24.21 -7.00
N SER A 336 30.38 24.48 -5.70
CA SER A 336 30.84 25.75 -5.14
C SER A 336 31.70 25.54 -3.89
N GLY A 337 32.47 26.56 -3.49
CA GLY A 337 33.27 26.52 -2.26
C GLY A 337 34.65 25.85 -2.36
N LEU A 338 35.11 25.50 -3.57
CA LEU A 338 36.45 24.95 -3.77
C LEU A 338 37.51 26.07 -3.82
N ASP A 339 38.41 26.10 -2.85
CA ASP A 339 39.69 26.84 -2.90
C ASP A 339 40.84 25.86 -2.67
N ILE A 340 41.81 25.85 -3.57
CA ILE A 340 42.78 24.77 -3.70
C ILE A 340 44.13 25.27 -3.18
N GLN A 341 44.56 24.73 -2.04
CA GLN A 341 45.94 24.93 -1.57
C GLN A 341 46.75 23.66 -1.82
N LEU A 342 47.79 23.77 -2.66
CA LEU A 342 48.75 22.70 -2.89
C LEU A 342 49.91 22.81 -1.87
N ASP A 343 50.03 21.83 -0.99
CA ASP A 343 51.21 21.70 -0.13
C ASP A 343 52.20 20.67 -0.72
N ALA A 344 53.17 21.17 -1.50
CA ALA A 344 54.25 20.37 -2.05
C ALA A 344 55.46 20.38 -1.11
N THR A 345 55.39 19.61 -0.02
CA THR A 345 56.51 19.51 0.92
C THR A 345 57.67 18.69 0.32
N GLY A 346 58.86 19.30 0.21
CA GLY A 346 60.12 18.54 0.18
C GLY A 346 61.01 18.64 -1.05
N ILE A 347 60.75 19.51 -2.04
CA ILE A 347 61.59 19.58 -3.25
C ILE A 347 61.96 21.03 -3.61
N ALA A 348 63.22 21.41 -3.34
CA ALA A 348 63.81 22.72 -3.65
C ALA A 348 63.82 23.09 -5.16
N LEU A 349 63.54 22.12 -6.03
CA LEU A 349 63.37 22.32 -7.47
C LEU A 349 62.09 23.08 -7.79
N PHE A 350 61.04 22.90 -6.97
CA PHE A 350 59.77 23.58 -7.16
C PHE A 350 59.85 25.03 -6.70
N ASP A 351 60.62 25.41 -5.67
CA ASP A 351 60.67 26.81 -5.21
C ASP A 351 60.90 27.88 -6.31
N ASN A 352 61.61 27.55 -7.41
CA ASN A 352 61.90 28.47 -8.52
C ASN A 352 60.93 28.42 -9.70
N ILE A 353 60.05 27.42 -9.77
CA ILE A 353 59.06 27.18 -10.85
C ILE A 353 57.67 26.85 -10.30
N ALA A 354 57.52 26.87 -8.97
CA ALA A 354 56.35 26.43 -8.21
C ALA A 354 55.13 27.24 -8.59
N SER A 355 55.26 28.56 -8.76
CA SER A 355 54.09 29.37 -9.13
C SER A 355 53.50 28.96 -10.47
N ILE A 356 54.33 28.68 -11.48
CA ILE A 356 53.88 28.27 -12.82
C ILE A 356 53.27 26.86 -12.79
N ILE A 357 53.85 25.97 -12.00
CA ILE A 357 53.36 24.59 -11.85
C ILE A 357 52.07 24.55 -11.02
N VAL A 358 51.99 25.33 -9.95
CA VAL A 358 50.80 25.48 -9.11
C VAL A 358 49.66 26.10 -9.90
N ASP A 359 49.90 27.18 -10.66
CA ASP A 359 48.86 27.81 -11.50
C ASP A 359 48.33 26.84 -12.57
N ALA A 360 49.22 26.10 -13.24
CA ALA A 360 48.80 25.10 -14.23
C ALA A 360 48.16 23.85 -13.62
N LEU A 361 48.52 23.49 -12.38
CA LEU A 361 47.83 22.47 -11.61
C LEU A 361 46.44 22.97 -11.22
N LEU A 362 46.26 24.21 -10.76
CA LEU A 362 44.96 24.74 -10.32
C LEU A 362 43.88 24.64 -11.40
N ASP A 363 44.16 25.09 -12.62
CA ASP A 363 43.19 25.05 -13.72
C ASP A 363 42.77 23.61 -14.10
N VAL A 364 43.71 22.66 -14.05
CA VAL A 364 43.40 21.25 -14.35
C VAL A 364 42.78 20.55 -13.13
N MET A 365 43.16 20.95 -11.92
CA MET A 365 42.57 20.46 -10.68
C MET A 365 41.09 20.81 -10.64
N LEU A 366 40.66 22.00 -11.08
CA LEU A 366 39.24 22.33 -11.20
C LEU A 366 38.49 21.37 -12.15
N SER A 367 39.10 20.97 -13.26
CA SER A 367 38.53 19.96 -14.16
C SER A 367 38.49 18.58 -13.52
N LEU A 368 39.58 18.15 -12.88
CA LEU A 368 39.69 16.88 -12.15
C LEU A 368 38.66 16.80 -11.01
N PHE A 369 38.42 17.89 -10.30
CA PHE A 369 37.40 17.97 -9.25
C PHE A 369 36.00 17.85 -9.84
N ASN A 370 35.71 18.50 -10.96
CA ASN A 370 34.42 18.33 -11.64
C ASN A 370 34.15 16.87 -12.04
N ASP A 371 35.19 16.19 -12.54
CA ASP A 371 35.11 14.77 -12.90
C ASP A 371 34.99 13.87 -11.65
N LEU A 372 35.72 14.17 -10.57
CA LEU A 372 35.60 13.51 -9.26
C LEU A 372 34.16 13.61 -8.74
N ILE A 373 33.58 14.80 -8.73
CA ILE A 373 32.22 15.00 -8.22
C ILE A 373 31.19 14.25 -9.07
N THR A 374 31.31 14.31 -10.40
CA THR A 374 30.42 13.56 -11.29
C THR A 374 30.52 12.05 -11.01
N THR A 375 31.74 11.55 -10.83
CA THR A 375 32.00 10.14 -10.50
C THR A 375 31.45 9.76 -9.13
N LEU A 376 31.54 10.64 -8.12
CA LEU A 376 30.92 10.43 -6.81
C LEU A 376 29.39 10.29 -6.93
N VAL A 377 28.74 11.14 -7.72
CA VAL A 377 27.29 11.04 -7.94
C VAL A 377 26.93 9.70 -8.58
N ASP A 378 27.63 9.31 -9.65
CA ASP A 378 27.31 8.10 -10.42
C ASP A 378 27.62 6.79 -9.68
N TYR A 379 28.70 6.75 -8.90
CA TYR A 379 29.17 5.51 -8.25
C TYR A 379 28.79 5.37 -6.79
N LEU A 380 28.43 6.46 -6.12
CA LEU A 380 28.11 6.44 -4.69
C LEU A 380 26.65 6.83 -4.43
N ILE A 381 26.24 8.01 -4.89
CA ILE A 381 24.91 8.54 -4.58
C ILE A 381 23.82 7.76 -5.33
N MET A 382 23.97 7.61 -6.65
CA MET A 382 22.94 6.95 -7.47
C MET A 382 22.69 5.50 -7.05
N PRO A 383 23.71 4.64 -6.85
CA PRO A 383 23.47 3.26 -6.41
C PRO A 383 22.78 3.19 -5.05
N LEU A 384 23.14 4.06 -4.10
CA LEU A 384 22.56 4.07 -2.77
C LEU A 384 21.08 4.48 -2.79
N VAL A 385 20.74 5.57 -3.50
CA VAL A 385 19.34 6.02 -3.61
C VAL A 385 18.51 5.01 -4.41
N SER A 386 19.07 4.42 -5.48
CA SER A 386 18.40 3.37 -6.24
C SER A 386 18.17 2.10 -5.42
N GLU A 387 19.15 1.67 -4.61
CA GLU A 387 19.00 0.52 -3.71
C GLU A 387 17.86 0.77 -2.71
N PHE A 388 17.85 1.92 -2.05
CA PHE A 388 16.78 2.31 -1.13
C PHE A 388 15.39 2.30 -1.80
N LEU A 389 15.26 2.87 -3.00
CA LEU A 389 13.98 2.90 -3.72
C LEU A 389 13.57 1.51 -4.24
N SER A 390 14.53 0.62 -4.54
CA SER A 390 14.25 -0.74 -4.97
C SER A 390 13.62 -1.60 -3.86
N GLU A 391 13.87 -1.27 -2.59
CA GLU A 391 13.23 -1.95 -1.45
C GLU A 391 11.71 -1.70 -1.34
N LEU A 392 11.16 -0.75 -2.11
CA LEU A 392 9.70 -0.55 -2.21
C LEU A 392 9.00 -1.70 -2.94
N SER A 393 9.73 -2.46 -3.76
CA SER A 393 9.26 -3.71 -4.34
C SER A 393 9.21 -4.79 -3.26
N ILE A 394 8.02 -5.36 -3.03
CA ILE A 394 7.79 -6.35 -1.99
C ILE A 394 7.60 -7.72 -2.63
N GLY A 395 8.48 -8.67 -2.29
CA GLY A 395 8.28 -10.09 -2.55
C GLY A 395 8.32 -10.86 -1.23
N VAL A 396 7.18 -11.37 -0.77
CA VAL A 396 7.07 -12.11 0.49
C VAL A 396 6.47 -13.49 0.22
N SER A 397 7.19 -14.54 0.62
CA SER A 397 6.64 -15.89 0.74
C SER A 397 6.38 -16.16 2.22
N LEU A 398 5.12 -16.34 2.60
CA LEU A 398 4.72 -16.75 3.94
C LEU A 398 4.70 -18.27 4.02
N GLU A 399 5.61 -18.84 4.80
CA GLU A 399 5.63 -20.27 5.08
C GLU A 399 4.43 -20.66 5.95
N ASN A 400 3.80 -21.79 5.59
CA ASN A 400 2.76 -22.36 6.42
C ASN A 400 3.38 -23.02 7.66
N ILE A 401 3.19 -22.40 8.82
CA ILE A 401 3.81 -22.79 10.11
C ILE A 401 3.37 -24.20 10.55
N ASP A 402 2.20 -24.68 10.09
CA ASP A 402 1.63 -25.96 10.53
C ASP A 402 2.04 -27.15 9.64
N GLY A 403 2.84 -26.92 8.58
CA GLY A 403 3.39 -27.97 7.70
C GLY A 403 2.37 -28.75 6.87
N ASN A 404 1.09 -28.42 6.98
CA ASN A 404 -0.04 -29.12 6.34
C ASN A 404 -0.68 -28.35 5.18
N GLY A 405 -0.16 -27.16 4.84
CA GLY A 405 -0.66 -26.33 3.74
C GLY A 405 0.46 -25.77 2.86
N ALA A 406 0.07 -25.07 1.80
CA ALA A 406 1.01 -24.44 0.87
C ALA A 406 1.56 -23.11 1.41
N ASN A 407 2.68 -22.66 0.87
CA ASN A 407 3.13 -21.28 1.07
C ASN A 407 2.17 -20.31 0.38
N ILE A 408 2.08 -19.09 0.91
CA ILE A 408 1.39 -17.98 0.26
C ILE A 408 2.46 -17.03 -0.26
N ASP A 409 2.44 -16.81 -1.57
CA ASP A 409 3.30 -15.85 -2.23
C ASP A 409 2.52 -14.54 -2.42
N PHE A 410 3.11 -13.44 -1.97
CA PHE A 410 2.62 -12.09 -2.18
C PHE A 410 3.70 -11.27 -2.88
N THR A 411 3.33 -10.64 -3.98
CA THR A 411 4.17 -9.71 -4.74
C THR A 411 3.48 -8.37 -4.84
N ALA A 412 4.25 -7.29 -4.71
CA ALA A 412 3.83 -5.93 -4.97
C ALA A 412 4.98 -5.17 -5.64
N THR A 413 4.79 -4.76 -6.89
CA THR A 413 5.83 -4.08 -7.68
C THR A 413 5.32 -2.72 -8.16
N PRO A 414 6.13 -1.65 -8.12
CA PRO A 414 5.81 -0.36 -8.73
C PRO A 414 5.22 -0.47 -10.15
N ASP A 415 4.07 0.14 -10.38
CA ASP A 415 3.42 0.25 -11.71
C ASP A 415 3.25 1.72 -12.16
N TYR A 416 3.28 2.62 -11.19
CA TYR A 416 3.10 4.05 -11.38
C TYR A 416 3.79 4.81 -10.26
N LEU A 417 4.42 5.92 -10.61
CA LEU A 417 5.08 6.83 -9.70
C LEU A 417 4.63 8.25 -10.04
N ASN A 418 4.49 9.09 -9.02
CA ASN A 418 4.27 10.51 -9.18
C ASN A 418 4.86 11.26 -7.99
N THR A 419 5.51 12.38 -8.26
CA THR A 419 6.01 13.25 -7.20
C THR A 419 5.42 14.64 -7.27
N THR A 420 5.26 15.20 -6.08
CA THR A 420 4.85 16.56 -5.82
C THR A 420 5.83 17.17 -4.83
N ALA A 421 5.80 18.49 -4.65
CA ALA A 421 6.60 19.15 -3.62
C ALA A 421 6.27 18.67 -2.18
N THR A 422 5.18 17.94 -1.97
CA THR A 422 4.76 17.45 -0.65
C THR A 422 5.02 15.98 -0.43
N GLY A 423 5.30 15.20 -1.48
CA GLY A 423 5.48 13.76 -1.35
C GLY A 423 5.52 12.98 -2.66
N LEU A 424 6.00 11.75 -2.52
CA LEU A 424 6.13 10.69 -3.51
C LEU A 424 4.95 9.73 -3.34
N SER A 425 4.19 9.53 -4.42
CA SER A 425 3.13 8.54 -4.50
C SER A 425 3.57 7.41 -5.42
N VAL A 426 3.53 6.19 -4.92
CA VAL A 426 3.82 4.97 -5.70
C VAL A 426 2.59 4.09 -5.66
N ARG A 427 2.16 3.60 -6.82
CA ARG A 427 1.16 2.54 -6.88
C ARG A 427 1.86 1.24 -7.21
N LEU A 428 1.43 0.19 -6.52
CA LEU A 428 1.99 -1.15 -6.63
C LEU A 428 0.96 -2.08 -7.28
N ALA A 429 1.41 -2.77 -8.32
CA ALA A 429 0.76 -3.91 -8.92
C ALA A 429 0.97 -5.13 -8.00
N THR A 430 -0.11 -5.66 -7.46
CA THR A 430 -0.09 -6.74 -6.47
C THR A 430 -0.62 -8.05 -7.03
N ASN A 431 0.00 -9.16 -6.66
CA ASN A 431 -0.54 -10.50 -6.85
C ASN A 431 -0.32 -11.32 -5.57
N ALA A 432 -1.35 -12.05 -5.14
CA ALA A 432 -1.27 -13.01 -4.05
C ALA A 432 -1.75 -14.39 -4.54
N SER A 433 -1.01 -15.44 -4.25
CA SER A 433 -1.37 -16.79 -4.67
C SER A 433 -0.83 -17.86 -3.72
N ALA A 434 -1.42 -19.04 -3.76
CA ALA A 434 -0.84 -20.25 -3.20
C ALA A 434 -0.26 -21.07 -4.38
N PRO A 435 1.07 -21.14 -4.58
CA PRO A 435 1.65 -21.74 -5.79
C PRO A 435 1.44 -23.26 -5.88
N THR A 436 1.36 -23.93 -4.73
CA THR A 436 1.18 -25.39 -4.65
C THR A 436 0.02 -25.77 -3.72
N PRO A 437 -1.24 -25.43 -4.07
CA PRO A 437 -2.42 -25.72 -3.24
C PRO A 437 -2.53 -27.21 -2.89
N PRO A 438 -2.88 -27.58 -1.64
CA PRO A 438 -3.13 -28.97 -1.29
C PRO A 438 -4.36 -29.52 -2.05
N ALA A 439 -4.28 -30.77 -2.55
CA ALA A 439 -5.37 -31.39 -3.31
C ALA A 439 -6.68 -31.59 -2.52
N THR A 440 -6.65 -31.47 -1.20
CA THR A 440 -7.82 -31.57 -0.31
C THR A 440 -8.61 -30.28 -0.20
N VAL A 441 -8.04 -29.15 -0.61
CA VAL A 441 -8.68 -27.84 -0.57
C VAL A 441 -9.51 -27.66 -1.86
N PRO A 442 -10.82 -27.39 -1.76
CA PRO A 442 -11.62 -27.07 -2.95
C PRO A 442 -11.03 -25.86 -3.69
N THR A 443 -10.95 -25.89 -5.01
CA THR A 443 -10.41 -24.75 -5.74
C THR A 443 -11.41 -23.59 -5.77
N ALA A 444 -10.96 -22.37 -5.50
CA ALA A 444 -11.77 -21.18 -5.69
C ALA A 444 -11.93 -20.86 -7.19
N LEU A 445 -13.08 -20.28 -7.58
CA LEU A 445 -13.25 -19.74 -8.94
C LEU A 445 -12.27 -18.57 -9.19
N GLY A 446 -12.05 -17.76 -8.16
CA GLY A 446 -11.23 -16.56 -8.19
C GLY A 446 -11.47 -15.70 -6.97
N SER A 447 -10.75 -14.58 -6.86
CA SER A 447 -11.00 -13.55 -5.84
C SER A 447 -12.20 -12.68 -6.22
N LEU A 448 -12.99 -12.28 -5.23
CA LEU A 448 -14.06 -11.32 -5.48
C LEU A 448 -13.47 -10.01 -6.00
N TYR A 449 -14.00 -9.50 -7.10
CA TYR A 449 -13.48 -8.33 -7.81
C TYR A 449 -14.43 -7.15 -7.75
N VAL A 450 -13.85 -5.98 -7.49
CA VAL A 450 -14.50 -4.68 -7.51
C VAL A 450 -13.75 -3.79 -8.50
N ASP A 451 -14.47 -3.20 -9.45
CA ASP A 451 -13.89 -2.24 -10.39
C ASP A 451 -13.29 -1.03 -9.65
N GLY A 452 -12.07 -0.66 -10.01
CA GLY A 452 -11.36 0.47 -9.45
C GLY A 452 -9.86 0.25 -9.35
N ILE A 453 -9.14 1.34 -9.09
CA ILE A 453 -7.71 1.34 -8.73
C ILE A 453 -7.55 1.70 -7.27
N ALA A 454 -6.41 1.34 -6.67
CA ALA A 454 -6.04 1.84 -5.35
C ALA A 454 -6.12 3.38 -5.32
N PRO A 455 -6.80 3.97 -4.32
CA PRO A 455 -6.84 5.41 -4.18
C PRO A 455 -5.44 5.92 -3.84
N ILE A 456 -4.92 6.87 -4.61
CA ILE A 456 -3.67 7.56 -4.26
C ILE A 456 -3.93 8.38 -2.99
N MET A 457 -3.13 8.10 -1.95
CA MET A 457 -3.27 8.78 -0.67
C MET A 457 -2.89 10.26 -0.80
N PRO A 458 -3.71 11.19 -0.28
CA PRO A 458 -3.36 12.61 -0.20
C PRO A 458 -2.28 12.85 0.86
N ALA A 459 -1.65 14.03 0.87
CA ALA A 459 -0.62 14.41 1.84
C ALA A 459 -1.12 14.55 3.31
N THR A 460 -2.43 14.47 3.53
CA THR A 460 -3.05 14.67 4.84
C THR A 460 -4.15 13.65 5.09
N THR A 461 -4.34 13.27 6.35
CA THR A 461 -5.48 12.44 6.80
C THR A 461 -6.82 13.14 6.54
N PRO A 462 -7.96 12.43 6.63
CA PRO A 462 -9.29 13.03 6.45
C PRO A 462 -9.63 14.20 7.38
N ASP A 463 -8.98 14.31 8.54
CA ASP A 463 -9.12 15.44 9.47
C ASP A 463 -8.10 16.57 9.22
N GLY A 464 -7.23 16.44 8.22
CA GLY A 464 -6.26 17.44 7.80
C GLY A 464 -4.88 17.35 8.44
N SER A 465 -4.59 16.30 9.23
CA SER A 465 -3.27 16.09 9.84
C SER A 465 -2.25 15.59 8.81
N THR A 466 -1.00 16.06 8.90
CA THR A 466 0.11 15.55 8.09
C THR A 466 0.57 14.19 8.59
N PHE A 467 1.13 13.36 7.70
CA PHE A 467 1.71 12.07 8.05
C PHE A 467 2.95 11.80 7.20
N ASP A 468 3.89 11.02 7.76
CA ASP A 468 5.17 10.77 7.09
C ASP A 468 5.06 9.69 6.01
N PHE A 469 4.30 8.63 6.32
CA PHE A 469 4.07 7.48 5.47
C PHE A 469 2.61 7.04 5.52
N GLY A 470 2.08 6.59 4.39
CA GLY A 470 0.73 6.07 4.32
C GLY A 470 0.55 5.01 3.25
N VAL A 471 -0.31 4.03 3.52
CA VAL A 471 -0.65 2.95 2.60
C VAL A 471 -2.15 2.85 2.45
N ALA A 472 -2.61 2.71 1.21
CA ALA A 472 -3.98 2.31 0.91
C ALA A 472 -3.99 0.92 0.26
N LEU A 473 -4.94 0.11 0.68
CA LEU A 473 -5.21 -1.24 0.16
C LEU A 473 -6.62 -1.27 -0.39
N SER A 474 -6.76 -1.71 -1.64
CA SER A 474 -8.07 -1.96 -2.25
C SER A 474 -8.66 -3.27 -1.74
N ALA A 475 -9.98 -3.38 -1.82
CA ALA A 475 -10.68 -4.63 -1.52
C ALA A 475 -10.19 -5.80 -2.40
N ASN A 476 -9.74 -5.53 -3.63
CA ASN A 476 -9.21 -6.58 -4.52
C ASN A 476 -7.95 -7.25 -3.96
N VAL A 477 -7.03 -6.49 -3.37
CA VAL A 477 -5.83 -7.05 -2.71
C VAL A 477 -6.24 -7.95 -1.55
N LEU A 478 -7.15 -7.46 -0.70
CA LEU A 478 -7.65 -8.23 0.44
C LEU A 478 -8.34 -9.52 -0.03
N ASN A 479 -9.20 -9.43 -1.04
CA ASN A 479 -9.89 -10.60 -1.59
C ASN A 479 -8.93 -11.61 -2.21
N GLN A 480 -7.86 -11.15 -2.85
CA GLN A 480 -6.83 -12.02 -3.42
C GLN A 480 -6.02 -12.72 -2.32
N ILE A 481 -5.63 -12.00 -1.27
CA ILE A 481 -4.97 -12.59 -0.09
C ILE A 481 -5.87 -13.63 0.57
N LEU A 482 -7.18 -13.34 0.72
CA LEU A 482 -8.14 -14.28 1.30
C LEU A 482 -8.28 -15.55 0.47
N VAL A 483 -8.32 -15.45 -0.87
CA VAL A 483 -8.33 -16.63 -1.74
C VAL A 483 -7.01 -17.39 -1.68
N ALA A 484 -5.86 -16.71 -1.66
CA ALA A 484 -4.57 -17.36 -1.48
C ALA A 484 -4.48 -18.11 -0.13
N ALA A 485 -5.03 -17.53 0.94
CA ALA A 485 -5.12 -18.17 2.25
C ALA A 485 -6.10 -19.37 2.27
N HIS A 486 -7.18 -19.29 1.50
CA HIS A 486 -8.06 -20.43 1.31
C HIS A 486 -7.35 -21.55 0.55
N ASP A 487 -6.79 -21.24 -0.62
CA ASP A 487 -6.12 -22.19 -1.51
C ASP A 487 -4.87 -22.82 -0.85
N SER A 488 -4.22 -22.12 0.09
CA SER A 488 -3.13 -22.69 0.87
C SER A 488 -3.59 -23.68 1.94
N GLY A 489 -4.88 -23.72 2.26
CA GLY A 489 -5.49 -24.59 3.27
C GLY A 489 -5.62 -23.99 4.66
N LEU A 490 -5.23 -22.71 4.86
CA LEU A 490 -5.30 -22.06 6.18
C LEU A 490 -6.73 -21.91 6.71
N THR A 491 -7.72 -21.77 5.82
CA THR A 491 -9.13 -21.56 6.21
C THR A 491 -9.92 -22.86 6.29
N THR A 492 -9.31 -24.00 5.94
CA THR A 492 -9.98 -25.31 5.87
C THR A 492 -9.57 -26.28 6.97
N MET A 493 -8.79 -25.81 7.96
CA MET A 493 -8.32 -26.61 9.10
C MET A 493 -9.43 -27.00 10.08
#